data_AF-A0A2V7TNF8-F1
#
_entry.id   AF-A0A2V7TNF8-F1
#
_cell.length_a   1.000
_cell.length_b   1.000
_cell.length_c   1.000
_cell.angle_alpha   90.00
_cell.angle_beta   90.00
_cell.angle_gamma   90.00
#
_symmetry.space_group_name_H-M   'P 1'
#
loop_
_entity.id
_entity.type
_entity.pdbx_description
1 polymer ?
#
loop_
_entity_poly.entity_id
_entity_poly.type
_entity_poly.pdbx_seq_one_letter_code
_entity_poly.pdbx_strand_id
1 'polypeptide(L)'
;MVRAVSLALLCLGRADRVPAGEFHLAAGDRVVFYGDSITQDGGYARAVEVYTATRFPDRAVTFWYAGVGGDRVGGGWAGPIDVRLDRDVIAHRPTVSPSCSG
;
A
#
# COMPACT_ATOMS: atom_id res chain seq x y z
N MET A 1 18.88 62.49 -2.20
CA MET A 1 19.72 61.44 -2.80
C MET A 1 19.04 60.11 -2.54
N VAL A 2 18.26 59.59 -3.50
CA VAL A 2 17.56 58.29 -3.41
C VAL A 2 17.74 57.58 -4.74
N ARG A 3 18.27 56.36 -4.72
CA ARG A 3 18.26 55.36 -5.80
C ARG A 3 19.10 54.17 -5.33
N ALA A 4 18.73 52.91 -5.44
CA ALA A 4 17.47 52.24 -5.72
C ALA A 4 17.71 50.80 -5.24
N VAL A 5 16.79 50.23 -4.48
CA VAL A 5 16.85 48.87 -3.96
C VAL A 5 16.80 47.90 -5.13
N SER A 6 17.85 47.11 -5.31
CA SER A 6 17.92 46.05 -6.32
C SER A 6 16.88 44.97 -5.99
N LEU A 7 15.83 44.93 -6.81
CA LEU A 7 14.76 43.95 -6.77
C LEU A 7 15.30 42.60 -7.25
N ALA A 8 15.78 41.77 -6.32
CA ALA A 8 16.06 40.36 -6.59
C ALA A 8 14.73 39.64 -6.86
N LEU A 9 14.50 39.34 -8.14
CA LEU A 9 13.31 38.68 -8.65
C LEU A 9 13.21 37.27 -8.05
N LEU A 10 12.24 37.09 -7.14
CA LEU A 10 11.83 35.79 -6.61
C LEU A 10 11.24 34.94 -7.75
N CYS A 11 12.05 34.11 -8.40
CA CYS A 11 11.56 32.99 -9.20
C CYS A 11 11.03 31.91 -8.26
N LEU A 12 9.84 32.11 -7.68
CA LEU A 12 9.06 31.00 -7.12
C LEU A 12 8.62 30.13 -8.29
N GLY A 13 9.36 29.05 -8.55
CA GLY A 13 8.91 28.00 -9.45
C GLY A 13 7.54 27.51 -8.99
N ARG A 14 6.55 27.55 -9.89
CA ARG A 14 5.32 26.77 -9.72
C ARG A 14 5.75 25.30 -9.70
N ALA A 15 5.69 24.66 -8.55
CA ALA A 15 5.63 23.22 -8.51
C ALA A 15 4.28 22.84 -9.12
N ASP A 16 4.28 22.43 -10.38
CA ASP A 16 3.10 21.81 -10.96
C ASP A 16 2.74 20.61 -10.09
N ARG A 17 1.61 20.70 -9.39
CA ARG A 17 1.07 19.55 -8.68
C ARG A 17 0.67 18.56 -9.74
N VAL A 18 1.49 17.52 -9.94
CA VAL A 18 1.06 16.32 -10.63
C VAL A 18 -0.20 15.87 -9.89
N PRO A 19 -1.37 15.80 -10.57
CA PRO A 19 -2.58 15.31 -9.92
C PRO A 19 -2.25 13.93 -9.36
N ALA A 20 -2.37 13.77 -8.05
CA ALA A 20 -2.32 12.44 -7.48
C ALA A 20 -3.43 11.63 -8.17
N GLY A 21 -3.08 10.47 -8.72
CA GLY A 21 -4.07 9.55 -9.27
C GLY A 21 -5.15 9.25 -8.23
N GLU A 22 -6.34 8.87 -8.69
CA GLU A 22 -7.41 8.46 -7.78
C GLU A 22 -6.93 7.29 -6.90
N PHE A 23 -7.30 7.32 -5.62
CA PHE A 23 -6.96 6.23 -4.71
C PHE A 23 -7.67 4.95 -5.16
N HIS A 24 -6.89 3.88 -5.39
CA HIS A 24 -7.38 2.68 -6.08
C HIS A 24 -8.40 1.87 -5.28
N LEU A 25 -8.33 1.88 -3.93
CA LEU A 25 -9.24 1.08 -3.11
C LEU A 25 -10.64 1.72 -3.08
N ALA A 26 -11.62 0.92 -3.45
CA ALA A 26 -13.03 1.27 -3.53
C ALA A 26 -13.81 0.75 -2.32
N ALA A 27 -15.10 1.10 -2.29
CA ALA A 27 -15.94 0.71 -1.17
C ALA A 27 -16.21 -0.80 -1.16
N GLY A 28 -16.02 -1.46 -0.02
CA GLY A 28 -16.25 -2.90 0.14
C GLY A 28 -15.12 -3.79 -0.40
N ASP A 29 -13.98 -3.21 -0.75
CA ASP A 29 -12.82 -3.99 -1.19
C ASP A 29 -12.32 -4.94 -0.10
N ARG A 30 -11.80 -6.09 -0.57
CA ARG A 30 -11.19 -7.12 0.25
C ARG A 30 -9.73 -7.23 -0.14
N VAL A 31 -8.85 -6.77 0.73
CA VAL A 31 -7.41 -6.67 0.49
C VAL A 31 -6.69 -7.75 1.28
N VAL A 32 -5.98 -8.64 0.59
CA VAL A 32 -5.10 -9.62 1.23
C VAL A 32 -3.66 -9.25 0.93
N PHE A 33 -2.88 -8.92 1.95
CA PHE A 33 -1.44 -8.76 1.82
C PHE A 33 -0.76 -10.12 1.99
N TYR A 34 -0.27 -10.68 0.88
CA TYR A 34 0.42 -11.96 0.87
C TYR A 34 1.92 -11.74 0.70
N GLY A 35 2.76 -12.48 1.42
CA GLY A 35 4.20 -12.35 1.24
C GLY A 35 5.06 -13.01 2.30
N ASP A 36 6.30 -12.56 2.37
CA ASP A 36 7.35 -13.14 3.20
C ASP A 36 7.43 -12.50 4.62
N SER A 37 8.63 -12.53 5.21
CA SER A 37 8.95 -11.86 6.48
C SER A 37 8.60 -10.39 6.54
N ILE A 38 8.67 -9.66 5.42
CA ILE A 38 8.35 -8.22 5.37
C ILE A 38 6.83 -8.03 5.55
N THR A 39 6.03 -8.89 4.92
CA THR A 39 4.57 -8.90 5.10
C THR A 39 4.19 -9.42 6.49
N GLN A 40 4.97 -10.37 7.04
CA GLN A 40 4.75 -10.87 8.39
C GLN A 40 4.97 -9.78 9.45
N ASP A 41 5.99 -8.94 9.28
CA ASP A 41 6.21 -7.76 10.13
C ASP A 41 5.04 -6.77 10.04
N GLY A 42 4.47 -6.62 8.83
CA GLY A 42 3.17 -5.98 8.63
C GLY A 42 3.19 -4.44 8.65
N GLY A 43 4.35 -3.80 8.85
CA GLY A 43 4.44 -2.34 8.98
C GLY A 43 3.82 -1.58 7.80
N TYR A 44 4.14 -1.98 6.56
CA TYR A 44 3.58 -1.31 5.38
C TYR A 44 2.09 -1.60 5.18
N ALA A 45 1.65 -2.84 5.47
CA ALA A 45 0.26 -3.25 5.33
C ALA A 45 -0.63 -2.46 6.30
N ARG A 46 -0.18 -2.33 7.55
CA ARG A 46 -0.86 -1.52 8.57
C ARG A 46 -0.87 -0.03 8.22
N ALA A 47 0.21 0.48 7.62
CA ALA A 47 0.23 1.87 7.15
C ALA A 47 -0.85 2.12 6.08
N VAL A 48 -1.04 1.18 5.13
CA VAL A 48 -2.10 1.26 4.11
C VAL A 48 -3.49 1.19 4.74
N GLU A 49 -3.70 0.27 5.69
CA GLU A 49 -4.98 0.14 6.41
C GLU A 49 -5.33 1.45 7.15
N VAL A 50 -4.41 1.98 7.95
CA VAL A 50 -4.62 3.22 8.70
C VAL A 50 -4.83 4.41 7.78
N TYR A 51 -4.06 4.52 6.70
CA TYR A 51 -4.26 5.58 5.71
C TYR A 51 -5.65 5.50 5.07
N THR A 52 -6.09 4.30 4.69
CA THR A 52 -7.41 4.08 4.10
C THR A 52 -8.52 4.44 5.07
N ALA A 53 -8.44 3.97 6.31
CA ALA A 53 -9.45 4.22 7.34
C ALA A 53 -9.55 5.71 7.71
N THR A 54 -8.42 6.42 7.76
CA THR A 54 -8.39 7.83 8.17
C THR A 54 -8.74 8.79 7.04
N ARG A 55 -8.38 8.46 5.79
CA ARG A 55 -8.60 9.34 4.64
C ARG A 55 -9.91 9.05 3.90
N PHE A 56 -10.41 7.81 3.98
CA PHE A 56 -11.59 7.35 3.27
C PHE A 56 -12.50 6.49 4.18
N PRO A 57 -13.06 7.07 5.26
CA PRO A 57 -13.82 6.32 6.26
C PRO A 57 -15.05 5.59 5.69
N ASP A 58 -15.64 6.11 4.60
CA ASP A 58 -16.85 5.53 3.98
C ASP A 58 -16.57 4.32 3.08
N ARG A 59 -15.30 3.93 2.87
CA ARG A 59 -14.95 2.83 1.96
C ARG A 59 -15.11 1.44 2.58
N ALA A 60 -15.22 1.29 3.90
CA ALA A 60 -15.45 -0.01 4.55
C ALA A 60 -14.60 -1.18 3.97
N VAL A 61 -13.31 -0.93 3.75
CA VAL A 61 -12.37 -1.91 3.20
C VAL A 61 -12.00 -2.93 4.28
N THR A 62 -11.91 -4.22 3.91
CA THR A 62 -11.48 -5.29 4.83
C THR A 62 -10.08 -5.77 4.47
N PHE A 63 -9.20 -5.87 5.47
CA PHE A 63 -7.80 -6.23 5.30
C PHE A 63 -7.46 -7.58 5.96
N TRP A 64 -6.64 -8.39 5.30
CA TRP A 64 -6.03 -9.61 5.84
C TRP A 64 -4.52 -9.59 5.62
N TYR A 65 -3.77 -10.09 6.60
CA TYR A 65 -2.30 -10.16 6.56
C TYR A 65 -1.86 -11.62 6.57
N ALA A 66 -1.36 -12.07 5.42
CA ALA A 66 -0.99 -13.44 5.12
C ALA A 66 0.53 -13.60 4.94
N GLY A 67 1.33 -12.84 5.68
CA GLY A 67 2.79 -12.90 5.62
C GLY A 67 3.37 -14.10 6.36
N VAL A 68 4.35 -14.78 5.76
CA VAL A 68 5.12 -15.85 6.42
C VAL A 68 6.62 -15.68 6.21
N GLY A 69 7.35 -15.63 7.32
CA GLY A 69 8.80 -15.48 7.34
C GLY A 69 9.50 -16.59 6.59
N GLY A 70 10.32 -16.22 5.61
CA GLY A 70 11.07 -17.17 4.79
C GLY A 70 10.29 -17.82 3.66
N ASP A 71 9.01 -17.47 3.45
CA ASP A 71 8.29 -17.85 2.22
C ASP A 71 8.99 -17.26 0.99
N ARG A 72 8.99 -18.03 -0.09
CA ARG A 72 9.40 -17.62 -1.44
C ARG A 72 8.22 -17.81 -2.40
N VAL A 73 8.42 -17.50 -3.68
CA VAL A 73 7.42 -17.75 -4.73
C VAL A 73 6.90 -19.21 -4.72
N GLY A 74 7.75 -20.19 -4.40
CA GLY A 74 7.36 -21.61 -4.31
C GLY A 74 6.68 -22.01 -3.00
N GLY A 75 6.55 -21.10 -2.04
CA GLY A 75 6.16 -21.37 -0.66
C GLY A 75 7.37 -21.46 0.27
N GLY A 76 7.15 -22.05 1.44
CA GLY A 76 8.14 -22.12 2.51
C GLY A 76 7.75 -23.15 3.57
N TRP A 77 8.12 -22.89 4.82
CA TRP A 77 7.82 -23.82 5.91
C TRP A 77 6.31 -23.92 6.22
N ALA A 78 5.52 -22.93 5.81
CA ALA A 78 4.06 -22.93 5.99
C ALA A 78 3.29 -23.66 4.87
N GLY A 79 4.01 -24.31 3.96
CA GLY A 79 3.48 -25.12 2.85
C GLY A 79 3.93 -24.63 1.47
N PRO A 80 3.70 -25.44 0.43
CA PRO A 80 3.88 -25.02 -0.95
C PRO A 80 2.89 -23.91 -1.34
N ILE A 81 3.22 -23.17 -2.40
CA ILE A 81 2.48 -21.97 -2.82
C ILE A 81 1.01 -22.22 -3.14
N ASP A 82 0.66 -23.36 -3.72
CA ASP A 82 -0.73 -23.74 -4.02
C ASP A 82 -1.58 -23.85 -2.76
N VAL A 83 -1.07 -24.55 -1.73
CA VAL A 83 -1.73 -24.67 -0.43
C VAL A 83 -1.85 -23.32 0.27
N ARG A 84 -0.80 -22.49 0.19
CA ARG A 84 -0.79 -21.14 0.76
C ARG A 84 -1.80 -20.22 0.09
N LEU A 85 -1.87 -20.24 -1.24
CA LEU A 85 -2.82 -19.46 -2.02
C LEU A 85 -4.25 -19.83 -1.67
N ASP A 86 -4.59 -21.12 -1.66
CA ASP A 86 -5.93 -21.60 -1.33
C ASP A 86 -6.35 -21.16 0.08
N ARG A 87 -5.48 -21.41 1.07
CA ARG A 87 -5.75 -21.16 2.48
C ARG A 87 -5.77 -19.68 2.84
N ASP A 88 -4.77 -18.93 2.40
CA ASP A 88 -4.47 -17.60 2.95
C ASP A 88 -4.90 -16.45 2.02
N VAL A 89 -5.23 -16.75 0.76
CA VAL A 89 -5.65 -15.73 -0.22
C VAL A 89 -7.06 -16.04 -0.72
N ILE A 90 -7.25 -17.16 -1.41
CA ILE A 90 -8.50 -17.49 -2.11
C ILE A 90 -9.67 -17.66 -1.14
N ALA A 91 -9.44 -18.22 0.05
CA ALA A 91 -10.46 -18.35 1.09
C ALA A 91 -11.11 -17.00 1.49
N HIS A 92 -10.39 -15.89 1.38
CA HIS A 92 -10.88 -14.54 1.67
C HIS A 92 -11.55 -13.85 0.47
N ARG A 93 -11.50 -14.48 -0.71
CA ARG A 93 -12.06 -13.98 -1.98
C ARG A 93 -11.58 -12.54 -2.26
N PRO A 94 -10.29 -12.20 -2.27
CA PRO A 94 -9.84 -10.82 -2.39
C PRO A 94 -10.35 -10.15 -3.66
N THR A 95 -10.60 -8.85 -3.59
CA THR A 95 -10.72 -7.99 -4.79
C THR A 95 -9.37 -7.40 -5.18
N VAL A 96 -8.46 -7.26 -4.21
CA VAL A 96 -7.09 -6.78 -4.40
C VAL A 96 -6.15 -7.65 -3.56
N SER A 97 -5.02 -8.10 -4.14
CA SER A 97 -4.06 -8.93 -3.41
C SER A 97 -2.62 -8.51 -3.74
N PRO A 98 -2.08 -7.47 -3.07
CA PRO A 98 -0.70 -7.08 -3.26
C PRO A 98 0.22 -8.18 -2.70
N SER A 99 1.13 -8.66 -3.53
CA SER A 99 2.12 -9.67 -3.15
C SER A 99 3.53 -9.09 -3.07
N CYS A 100 4.24 -9.37 -1.97
CA CYS A 100 5.67 -9.08 -1.83
C CYS A 100 6.42 -10.39 -1.57
N SER A 101 7.15 -10.87 -2.57
CA SER A 101 8.00 -12.07 -2.48
C SER A 101 9.25 -11.88 -3.34
N GLY A 102 10.41 -12.28 -2.80
CA GLY A 102 11.67 -12.36 -3.55
C GLY A 102 11.87 -13.67 -4.31
#